data_AF-A0A7C4R9P1-F1
#
_entry.id   AF-A0A7C4R9P1-F1
#
_cell.length_a   1.000
_cell.length_b   1.000
_cell.length_c   1.000
_cell.angle_alpha   90.00
_cell.angle_beta   90.00
_cell.angle_gamma   90.00
#
_symmetry.space_group_name_H-M   'P 1'
#
loop_
_entity.id
_entity.type
_entity.pdbx_description
1 polymer ?
#
loop_
_entity_poly.entity_id
_entity_poly.type
_entity_poly.pdbx_seq_one_letter_code
_entity_poly.pdbx_strand_id
1 'polypeptide(L)' 'MKVSKRPLVQIALDLVDKELIKQISSYSTRAGIDIIEIGTPA' A
#
# COMPACT_ATOMS: atom_id res chain seq x y z
N MET A 1 23.49 2.44 11.51
CA MET A 1 22.16 2.28 10.87
C MET A 1 21.18 1.73 11.90
N LYS A 2 20.12 2.45 12.28
CA LYS A 2 19.06 1.91 13.16
C LYS A 2 18.06 1.15 12.28
N VAL A 3 17.98 -0.17 12.44
CA VAL A 3 16.97 -1.00 11.76
C VAL A 3 15.73 -1.03 12.63
N SER A 4 14.58 -0.63 12.08
CA SER A 4 13.29 -0.78 12.76
C SER A 4 12.99 -2.27 12.97
N LYS A 5 12.65 -2.66 14.20
CA LYS A 5 12.27 -4.05 14.53
C LYS A 5 10.79 -4.35 14.26
N ARG A 6 10.00 -3.36 13.84
CA ARG A 6 8.58 -3.60 13.52
C ARG A 6 8.47 -4.39 12.21
N PRO A 7 7.54 -5.34 12.11
CA PRO A 7 7.28 -6.03 10.86
C PRO A 7 6.86 -5.02 9.78
N LEU A 8 7.26 -5.29 8.54
CA LEU A 8 6.74 -4.56 7.38
C LEU A 8 5.37 -5.13 7.02
N VAL A 9 4.41 -4.25 6.80
CA VAL A 9 3.07 -4.64 6.33
C VAL A 9 2.97 -4.25 4.85
N GLN A 10 2.81 -5.26 4.00
CA GLN A 10 2.57 -5.09 2.57
C GLN A 10 1.16 -5.55 2.24
N ILE A 11 0.49 -4.80 1.35
CA ILE A 11 -0.73 -5.23 0.70
C ILE A 11 -0.53 -5.25 -0.82
N ALA A 12 -1.14 -6.22 -1.48
CA ALA A 12 -1.20 -6.32 -2.93
C ALA A 12 -2.67 -6.29 -3.35
N LEU A 13 -3.00 -5.38 -4.25
CA LEU A 13 -4.37 -5.16 -4.73
C LEU A 13 -4.38 -5.20 -6.25
N ASP A 14 -5.45 -5.73 -6.82
CA ASP A 14 -5.70 -5.69 -8.25
C ASP A 14 -6.81 -4.67 -8.53
N LEU A 15 -6.43 -3.50 -9.04
CA LEU A 15 -7.32 -2.35 -9.17
C LEU A 15 -7.05 -1.58 -10.47
N VAL A 16 -8.14 -1.17 -11.15
CA VAL A 16 -8.09 -0.34 -12.35
C VAL A 16 -8.56 1.10 -12.12
N ASP A 17 -9.27 1.34 -11.02
CA ASP A 17 -9.82 2.65 -10.68
C ASP A 17 -8.75 3.54 -10.05
N LYS A 18 -8.35 4.59 -10.77
CA LYS A 18 -7.30 5.54 -10.37
C LYS A 18 -7.68 6.37 -9.15
N GLU A 19 -8.95 6.74 -8.98
CA GLU A 19 -9.37 7.54 -7.82
C GLU A 19 -9.41 6.66 -6.57
N LEU A 20 -9.85 5.41 -6.70
CA LEU A 20 -9.79 4.45 -5.60
C LEU A 20 -8.35 4.16 -5.17
N ILE A 21 -7.43 3.96 -6.11
CA ILE A 21 -5.98 3.77 -5.82
C ILE A 21 -5.44 4.96 -5.02
N LYS A 22 -5.80 6.19 -5.41
CA LYS A 22 -5.38 7.41 -4.71
C LYS A 22 -5.94 7.50 -3.29
N GLN A 23 -7.21 7.15 -3.11
CA GLN A 23 -7.84 7.08 -1.79
C GLN A 23 -7.14 6.05 -0.89
N ILE A 24 -6.96 4.81 -1.39
CA ILE A 24 -6.29 3.73 -0.65
C ILE A 24 -4.87 4.14 -0.27
N SER A 25 -4.13 4.75 -1.18
CA SER A 25 -2.78 5.23 -0.91
C SER A 25 -2.75 6.24 0.24
N SER A 26 -3.74 7.15 0.30
CA SER A 26 -3.87 8.13 1.38
C SER A 26 -4.19 7.48 2.73
N TYR A 27 -5.11 6.50 2.78
CA TYR A 27 -5.51 5.84 4.02
C TYR A 27 -4.48 4.83 4.54
N SER A 28 -3.74 4.18 3.65
CA SER A 28 -2.82 3.10 3.98
C SER A 28 -1.68 3.55 4.90
N THR A 29 -1.17 4.77 4.71
CA THR A 29 -0.14 5.35 5.60
C THR A 29 -0.61 5.46 7.05
N ARG A 30 -1.89 5.78 7.26
CA ARG A 30 -2.50 5.88 8.61
C ARG A 30 -2.79 4.51 9.22
N ALA A 31 -3.02 3.50 8.38
CA ALA A 31 -3.25 2.13 8.80
C ALA A 31 -1.95 1.38 9.13
N GLY A 32 -0.78 2.01 8.97
CA GLY A 32 0.51 1.36 9.23
C GLY A 32 0.96 0.40 8.12
N ILE A 33 0.42 0.57 6.92
CA ILE A 33 0.88 -0.15 5.72
C ILE A 33 2.13 0.55 5.20
N ASP A 34 3.17 -0.24 4.95
CA ASP A 34 4.47 0.23 4.51
C ASP A 34 4.61 0.21 2.99
N ILE A 35 4.05 -0.81 2.37
CA ILE A 35 4.19 -1.08 0.94
C ILE A 35 2.81 -1.40 0.37
N ILE A 36 2.46 -0.72 -0.72
CA ILE A 36 1.26 -0.97 -1.50
C ILE A 36 1.70 -1.38 -2.89
N GLU A 37 1.33 -2.58 -3.29
CA GLU A 37 1.52 -3.08 -4.65
C GLU A 37 0.17 -3.07 -5.37
N ILE A 38 0.12 -2.42 -6.54
CA ILE A 38 -1.08 -2.36 -7.37
C ILE A 38 -0.81 -3.10 -8.68
N GLY A 39 -1.48 -4.23 -8.85
CA GLY A 39 -1.62 -4.90 -10.13
C GLY A 39 -2.63 -4.16 -11.00
N THR A 40 -2.34 -4.06 -12.29
CA THR A 40 -3.30 -3.59 -13.30
C THR A 40 -3.51 -4.76 -14.27
N PRO A 41 -4.75 -5.28 -14.44
CA PRO A 41 -5.03 -6.31 -15.42
C PRO A 41 -4.70 -5.79 -16.82
N ALA A 42 -4.15 -6.66 -17.67
CA ALA A 42 -3.77 -6.34 -19.05
C ALA A 42 -4.99 -6.05 -19.95
#